data_AF-A0A965EUQ6-F1
#
_entry.id   AF-A0A965EUQ6-F1
#
_cell.length_a   1.000
_cell.length_b   1.000
_cell.length_c   1.000
_cell.angle_alpha   90.00
_cell.angle_beta   90.00
_cell.angle_gamma   90.00
#
_symmetry.space_group_name_H-M   'P 1'
#
loop_
_entity.id
_entity.type
_entity.pdbx_description
1 polymer ?
#
loop_
_entity_poly.entity_id
_entity_poly.type
_entity_poly.pdbx_seq_one_letter_code
_entity_poly.pdbx_strand_id
1 'polypeptide(L)'
;DKTFIVKTFNEHFFEFFEDILRILPNNMHVKTALRSFRTVCDLNKTILVKCWHKFVYLKYTNVINAGDITFFFEKDYSDDLSNLNNQNNIMEIIDTIRHPVRDACENLTNKQHVVSYIQNLSKLSTAYSE
;
A
#
# COMPACT_ATOMS: atom_id res chain seq x y z
N ASP A 1 -17.58 14.65 0.93
CA ASP A 1 -16.59 15.68 0.56
C ASP A 1 -15.32 14.99 0.05
N LYS A 2 -15.03 15.07 -1.26
CA LYS A 2 -13.88 14.37 -1.88
C LYS A 2 -12.53 14.86 -1.35
N THR A 3 -12.44 16.13 -0.93
CA THR A 3 -11.21 16.69 -0.35
C THR A 3 -10.92 16.06 1.01
N PHE A 4 -11.95 15.88 1.83
CA PHE A 4 -11.83 15.18 3.11
C PHE A 4 -11.39 13.71 2.90
N ILE A 5 -12.02 12.99 1.96
CA ILE A 5 -11.65 11.59 1.65
C ILE A 5 -10.20 11.48 1.22
N VAL A 6 -9.73 12.36 0.33
CA VAL A 6 -8.33 12.38 -0.11
C VAL A 6 -7.37 12.62 1.06
N LYS A 7 -7.70 13.55 1.96
CA LYS A 7 -6.90 13.83 3.14
C LYS A 7 -6.82 12.61 4.05
N THR A 8 -7.98 12.03 4.41
CA THR A 8 -8.06 10.84 5.26
C THR A 8 -7.35 9.64 4.64
N PHE A 9 -7.49 9.42 3.32
CA PHE A 9 -6.77 8.36 2.62
C PHE A 9 -5.26 8.56 2.72
N ASN A 10 -4.76 9.77 2.41
CA ASN A 10 -3.32 10.02 2.41
C ASN A 10 -2.73 9.88 3.83
N GLU A 11 -3.41 10.42 4.85
CA GLU A 11 -3.00 10.27 6.25
C GLU A 11 -2.92 8.79 6.64
N HIS A 12 -3.99 8.03 6.39
CA HIS A 12 -4.05 6.61 6.72
C HIS A 12 -3.03 5.78 5.93
N PHE A 13 -2.74 6.15 4.69
CA PHE A 13 -1.72 5.51 3.87
C PHE A 13 -0.34 5.72 4.49
N PHE A 14 0.01 6.94 4.88
CA PHE A 14 1.32 7.21 5.50
C PHE A 14 1.45 6.55 6.88
N GLU A 15 0.39 6.55 7.69
CA GLU A 15 0.33 5.83 8.97
C GLU A 15 0.64 4.33 8.80
N PHE A 16 0.02 3.69 7.79
CA PHE A 16 0.26 2.28 7.49
C PHE A 16 1.75 1.98 7.23
N PHE A 17 2.40 2.76 6.37
CA PHE A 17 3.83 2.56 6.07
C PHE A 17 4.75 2.96 7.23
N GLU A 18 4.36 3.94 8.04
CA GLU A 18 5.09 4.27 9.27
C GLU A 18 5.03 3.13 10.30
N ASP A 19 3.88 2.48 10.45
CA ASP A 19 3.73 1.29 11.27
C ASP A 19 4.56 0.12 10.73
N ILE A 20 4.58 -0.10 9.41
CA ILE A 20 5.48 -1.08 8.79
C ILE A 20 6.96 -0.74 9.11
N LEU A 21 7.35 0.53 9.04
CA LEU A 21 8.71 0.98 9.34
C LEU A 21 9.09 0.79 10.82
N ARG A 22 8.13 0.81 11.76
CA ARG A 22 8.40 0.48 13.18
C ARG A 22 8.77 -0.98 13.35
N ILE A 23 8.20 -1.85 12.53
CA ILE A 23 8.54 -3.29 12.48
C ILE A 23 9.85 -3.50 11.69
N LEU A 24 10.20 -2.54 10.82
CA LEU A 24 11.39 -2.56 9.96
C LEU A 24 12.30 -1.34 10.10
N PRO A 25 12.86 -1.11 11.28
CA PRO A 25 13.55 0.15 11.57
C PRO A 25 14.76 0.41 10.66
N ASN A 26 15.36 -0.63 10.09
CA ASN A 26 16.60 -0.55 9.30
C ASN A 26 16.39 -0.57 7.78
N ASN A 27 15.15 -0.59 7.30
CA ASN A 27 14.90 -0.68 5.86
C ASN A 27 14.94 0.69 5.18
N MET A 28 16.12 1.05 4.62
CA MET A 28 16.32 2.33 3.92
C MET A 28 15.52 2.45 2.62
N HIS A 29 15.19 1.34 1.95
CA HIS A 29 14.39 1.36 0.73
C HIS A 29 12.97 1.84 1.00
N VAL A 30 12.31 1.30 2.03
CA VAL A 30 10.96 1.71 2.43
C VAL A 30 10.93 3.17 2.88
N LYS A 31 11.93 3.61 3.65
CA LYS A 31 12.06 5.02 4.05
C LYS A 31 12.20 5.95 2.84
N THR A 32 12.96 5.53 1.83
CA THR A 32 13.17 6.30 0.61
C THR A 32 11.90 6.35 -0.24
N ALA A 33 11.24 5.21 -0.45
CA ALA A 33 9.96 5.13 -1.15
C ALA A 33 8.89 6.01 -0.48
N LEU A 34 8.80 6.01 0.85
CA LEU A 34 7.86 6.84 1.60
C LEU A 34 8.09 8.33 1.37
N ARG A 35 9.36 8.77 1.33
CA ARG A 35 9.71 10.15 0.98
C ARG A 35 9.29 10.49 -0.45
N SER A 36 9.55 9.61 -1.41
CA SER A 36 9.11 9.80 -2.80
C SER A 36 7.59 9.91 -2.91
N PHE A 37 6.83 9.06 -2.21
CA PHE A 37 5.37 9.15 -2.17
C PHE A 37 4.88 10.46 -1.59
N ARG A 38 5.51 10.98 -0.52
CA ARG A 38 5.19 12.32 0.02
C ARG A 38 5.40 13.40 -1.02
N THR A 39 6.55 13.42 -1.70
CA THR A 39 6.83 14.41 -2.74
C THR A 39 5.81 14.34 -3.88
N VAL A 40 5.44 13.15 -4.34
CA VAL A 40 4.43 12.98 -5.41
C VAL A 40 3.04 13.42 -4.92
N CYS A 41 2.68 13.15 -3.66
CA CYS A 41 1.44 13.63 -3.04
C CYS A 41 1.38 15.15 -2.91
N ASP A 42 2.49 15.80 -2.57
CA ASP A 42 2.56 17.25 -2.43
C ASP A 42 2.27 17.95 -3.78
N LEU A 43 2.71 17.33 -4.89
CA LEU A 43 2.44 17.78 -6.25
C LEU A 43 1.01 17.44 -6.72
N ASN A 44 0.48 16.27 -6.34
CA ASN A 44 -0.87 15.85 -6.66
C ASN A 44 -1.49 15.02 -5.52
N LYS A 45 -2.29 15.68 -4.69
CA LYS A 45 -2.90 15.06 -3.50
C LYS A 45 -3.81 13.87 -3.84
N THR A 46 -4.33 13.77 -5.07
CA THR A 46 -5.27 12.72 -5.49
C THR A 46 -4.60 11.48 -6.08
N ILE A 47 -3.29 11.52 -6.31
CA ILE A 47 -2.60 10.48 -7.08
C ILE A 47 -2.62 9.11 -6.37
N LEU A 48 -2.38 9.07 -5.06
CA LEU A 48 -2.32 7.82 -4.30
C LEU A 48 -3.69 7.14 -4.24
N VAL A 49 -4.76 7.88 -3.92
CA VAL A 49 -6.12 7.31 -3.83
C VAL A 49 -6.58 6.74 -5.18
N LYS A 50 -6.25 7.41 -6.30
CA LYS A 50 -6.55 6.93 -7.66
C LYS A 50 -5.75 5.69 -8.03
N CYS A 51 -4.44 5.72 -7.77
CA CYS A 51 -3.57 4.58 -8.06
C CYS A 51 -3.94 3.37 -7.21
N TRP A 52 -4.22 3.56 -5.92
CA TRP A 52 -4.68 2.50 -5.03
C TRP A 52 -5.96 1.87 -5.56
N HIS A 53 -6.97 2.68 -5.89
CA HIS A 53 -8.22 2.15 -6.43
C HIS A 53 -7.98 1.32 -7.70
N LYS A 54 -7.24 1.87 -8.67
CA LYS A 54 -7.01 1.26 -9.97
C LYS A 54 -6.14 -0.01 -9.91
N PHE A 55 -5.04 0.04 -9.17
CA PHE A 55 -3.99 -0.99 -9.23
C PHE A 55 -4.03 -1.96 -8.04
N VAL A 56 -4.67 -1.59 -6.93
CA VAL A 56 -4.81 -2.44 -5.76
C VAL A 56 -6.27 -2.90 -5.63
N TYR A 57 -7.21 -2.00 -5.39
CA TYR A 57 -8.57 -2.42 -5.07
C TYR A 57 -9.27 -3.16 -6.21
N LEU A 58 -9.31 -2.59 -7.42
CA LEU A 58 -10.03 -3.21 -8.55
C LEU A 58 -9.46 -4.59 -8.96
N LYS A 59 -8.15 -4.80 -8.78
CA LYS A 59 -7.51 -6.08 -9.11
C LYS A 59 -7.73 -7.15 -8.04
N TYR A 60 -7.90 -6.75 -6.78
CA TYR A 60 -7.90 -7.67 -5.63
C TYR A 60 -9.16 -7.54 -4.76
N THR A 61 -10.25 -7.02 -5.32
CA THR A 61 -11.47 -6.71 -4.56
C THR A 61 -11.94 -7.89 -3.72
N ASN A 62 -12.02 -9.08 -4.33
CA ASN A 62 -12.54 -10.28 -3.66
C ASN A 62 -11.67 -10.69 -2.47
N VAL A 63 -10.35 -10.74 -2.64
CA VAL A 63 -9.41 -11.16 -1.58
C VAL A 63 -9.29 -10.12 -0.47
N ILE A 64 -9.25 -8.83 -0.83
CA ILE A 64 -9.24 -7.72 0.14
C ILE A 64 -10.50 -7.75 1.00
N ASN A 65 -11.67 -7.93 0.38
CA ASN A 65 -12.94 -7.96 1.10
C ASN A 65 -13.07 -9.21 1.99
N ALA A 66 -12.45 -10.33 1.59
CA ALA A 66 -12.36 -11.54 2.41
C ALA A 66 -11.38 -11.40 3.60
N GLY A 67 -10.61 -10.30 3.67
CA GLY A 67 -9.56 -10.12 4.68
C GLY A 67 -8.33 -10.97 4.43
N ASP A 68 -8.20 -11.51 3.21
CA ASP A 68 -7.03 -12.24 2.80
C ASP A 68 -5.98 -11.25 2.27
N ILE A 69 -4.90 -11.09 3.03
CA ILE A 69 -3.77 -10.22 2.69
C ILE A 69 -2.58 -10.97 2.10
N THR A 70 -2.71 -12.29 1.87
CA THR A 70 -1.64 -13.09 1.24
C THR A 70 -1.27 -12.56 -0.14
N PHE A 71 -2.24 -11.99 -0.87
CA PHE A 71 -1.98 -11.32 -2.15
C PHE A 71 -0.95 -10.19 -2.05
N PHE A 72 -0.78 -9.57 -0.88
CA PHE A 72 0.14 -8.44 -0.70
C PHE A 72 1.61 -8.89 -0.66
N PHE A 73 1.87 -10.16 -0.31
CA PHE A 73 3.25 -10.64 -0.15
C PHE A 73 3.61 -11.92 -0.88
N GLU A 74 2.63 -12.69 -1.37
CA GLU A 74 2.85 -13.90 -2.17
C GLU A 74 2.70 -13.65 -3.67
N LYS A 75 2.20 -12.47 -4.06
CA LYS A 75 1.98 -12.16 -5.46
C LYS A 75 3.31 -11.92 -6.19
N ASP A 76 3.39 -12.46 -7.41
CA ASP A 76 4.34 -12.02 -8.41
C ASP A 76 3.85 -10.72 -9.08
N TYR A 77 4.50 -9.60 -8.73
CA TYR A 77 4.20 -8.28 -9.29
C TYR A 77 4.85 -8.04 -10.66
N SER A 78 5.59 -9.01 -11.21
CA SER A 78 6.31 -8.87 -12.49
C SER A 78 5.41 -8.39 -13.63
N ASP A 79 4.19 -8.95 -13.73
CA ASP A 79 3.21 -8.56 -14.75
C ASP A 79 2.67 -7.14 -14.53
N ASP A 80 2.50 -6.72 -13.27
CA ASP A 80 2.03 -5.38 -12.92
C ASP A 80 3.08 -4.30 -13.23
N LEU A 81 4.35 -4.68 -13.22
CA LEU A 81 5.49 -3.79 -13.43
C LEU A 81 6.03 -3.83 -14.87
N SER A 82 5.59 -4.78 -15.69
CA SER A 82 6.07 -5.03 -17.06
C SER A 82 6.06 -3.81 -17.99
N ASN A 83 5.19 -2.83 -17.73
CA ASN A 83 5.05 -1.61 -18.54
C ASN A 83 5.75 -0.38 -17.93
N LEU A 84 6.50 -0.54 -16.83
CA LEU A 84 7.18 0.55 -16.14
C LEU A 84 8.68 0.58 -16.45
N ASN A 85 9.18 1.76 -16.83
CA ASN A 85 10.62 2.01 -16.84
C ASN A 85 11.13 1.86 -15.39
N ASN A 86 12.20 1.08 -15.18
CA ASN A 86 12.80 0.73 -13.87
C ASN A 86 12.09 -0.39 -13.07
N GLN A 87 11.42 -1.34 -13.74
CA GLN A 87 10.78 -2.52 -13.13
C GLN A 87 11.62 -3.20 -12.04
N ASN A 88 12.92 -3.47 -12.27
CA ASN A 88 13.77 -4.18 -11.31
C ASN A 88 13.93 -3.45 -9.98
N ASN A 89 14.12 -2.13 -9.98
CA ASN A 89 14.21 -1.34 -8.75
C ASN A 89 12.88 -1.32 -8.00
N ILE A 90 11.75 -1.27 -8.71
CA ILE A 90 10.42 -1.27 -8.09
C ILE A 90 10.13 -2.65 -7.48
N MET A 91 10.51 -3.73 -8.16
CA MET A 91 10.38 -5.09 -7.65
C MET A 91 11.23 -5.29 -6.39
N GLU A 92 12.46 -4.78 -6.36
CA GLU A 92 13.30 -4.82 -5.15
C GLU A 92 12.67 -4.05 -3.98
N ILE A 93 12.10 -2.87 -4.24
CA ILE A 93 11.37 -2.09 -3.22
C ILE A 93 10.15 -2.88 -2.70
N ILE A 94 9.38 -3.49 -3.60
CA ILE A 94 8.24 -4.33 -3.22
C ILE A 94 8.71 -5.50 -2.35
N ASP A 95 9.78 -6.19 -2.75
CA ASP A 95 10.34 -7.33 -2.01
C ASP A 95 10.85 -6.92 -0.62
N THR A 96 11.44 -5.73 -0.50
CA THR A 96 11.86 -5.17 0.80
C THR A 96 10.70 -4.83 1.73
N ILE A 97 9.48 -4.66 1.23
CA ILE A 97 8.27 -4.44 2.03
C ILE A 97 7.56 -5.77 2.31
N ARG A 98 7.47 -6.64 1.30
CA ARG A 98 6.61 -7.82 1.33
C ARG A 98 7.04 -8.87 2.35
N HIS A 99 8.34 -9.20 2.42
CA HIS A 99 8.80 -10.24 3.33
C HIS A 99 8.61 -9.81 4.79
N PRO A 100 8.97 -8.58 5.17
CA PRO A 100 8.62 -8.07 6.48
C PRO A 100 7.16 -8.03 6.85
N VAL A 101 6.28 -7.64 5.92
CA VAL A 101 4.84 -7.63 6.18
C VAL A 101 4.34 -9.04 6.38
N ARG A 102 4.82 -10.00 5.58
CA ARG A 102 4.57 -11.43 5.77
C ARG A 102 5.02 -11.90 7.17
N ASP A 103 6.25 -11.60 7.55
CA ASP A 103 6.82 -12.00 8.84
C ASP A 103 6.06 -11.34 10.00
N ALA A 104 5.70 -10.06 9.87
CA ALA A 104 4.87 -9.36 10.83
C ALA A 104 3.49 -10.03 11.00
N CYS A 105 2.93 -10.55 9.91
CA CYS A 105 1.63 -11.24 9.89
C CYS A 105 1.66 -12.67 10.45
N GLU A 106 2.83 -13.21 10.82
CA GLU A 106 2.91 -14.42 11.65
C GLU A 106 2.28 -14.17 13.03
N ASN A 107 2.32 -12.92 13.50
CA ASN A 107 1.56 -12.48 14.65
C ASN A 107 0.12 -12.13 14.24
N LEU A 108 -0.87 -12.78 14.86
CA LEU A 108 -2.28 -12.61 14.53
C LEU A 108 -2.79 -11.16 14.72
N THR A 109 -2.32 -10.46 15.76
CA THR A 109 -2.70 -9.08 16.03
C THR A 109 -2.18 -8.14 14.94
N ASN A 110 -0.90 -8.28 14.58
CA ASN A 110 -0.31 -7.51 13.48
C ASN A 110 -1.01 -7.80 12.15
N LYS A 111 -1.33 -9.06 11.88
CA LYS A 111 -2.11 -9.47 10.71
C LYS A 111 -3.46 -8.74 10.67
N GLN A 112 -4.20 -8.69 11.77
CA GLN A 112 -5.48 -7.98 11.87
C GLN A 112 -5.34 -6.47 11.63
N HIS A 113 -4.28 -5.85 12.12
CA HIS A 113 -3.99 -4.44 11.85
C HIS A 113 -3.71 -4.19 10.38
N VAL A 114 -2.86 -4.99 9.74
CA VAL A 114 -2.57 -4.90 8.30
C VAL A 114 -3.85 -5.07 7.47
N VAL A 115 -4.67 -6.09 7.77
CA VAL A 115 -5.96 -6.30 7.12
C VAL A 115 -6.85 -5.06 7.24
N SER A 116 -6.93 -4.48 8.43
CA SER A 116 -7.74 -3.28 8.69
C SER A 116 -7.26 -2.07 7.87
N TYR A 117 -5.95 -1.82 7.82
CA TYR A 117 -5.37 -0.77 6.98
C TYR A 117 -5.74 -0.95 5.50
N ILE A 118 -5.50 -2.14 4.94
CA ILE A 118 -5.75 -2.43 3.52
C ILE A 118 -7.24 -2.27 3.18
N GLN A 119 -8.13 -2.76 4.05
CA GLN A 119 -9.58 -2.64 3.83
C GLN A 119 -10.06 -1.20 3.95
N ASN A 120 -9.56 -0.43 4.91
CA ASN A 120 -9.96 0.97 5.09
C ASN A 120 -9.47 1.85 3.94
N LEU A 121 -8.20 1.70 3.52
CA LEU A 121 -7.66 2.37 2.34
C LEU A 121 -8.49 2.04 1.10
N SER A 122 -8.87 0.77 0.93
CA SER A 122 -9.69 0.32 -0.19
C SER A 122 -11.07 0.96 -0.17
N LYS A 123 -11.77 0.97 0.97
CA LYS A 123 -13.07 1.65 1.13
C LYS A 123 -13.00 3.13 0.81
N LEU A 124 -11.99 3.83 1.35
CA LEU A 124 -11.75 5.26 1.07
C LEU A 124 -11.49 5.51 -0.43
N SER A 125 -10.75 4.60 -1.08
CA SER A 125 -10.47 4.70 -2.51
C SER A 125 -11.72 4.54 -3.37
N THR A 126 -12.63 3.63 -2.98
CA THR A 126 -13.93 3.45 -3.65
C THR A 126 -14.81 4.68 -3.45
N ALA A 127 -14.94 5.17 -2.22
CA ALA A 127 -15.72 6.37 -1.91
C ALA A 127 -15.23 7.64 -2.63
N TYR A 128 -13.95 7.69 -3.02
CA TYR A 128 -13.41 8.78 -3.85
C TYR A 128 -13.79 8.64 -5.34
N SER A 129 -13.77 7.39 -5.82
CA SER A 129 -14.05 7.02 -7.22
C SER A 129 -15.54 7.12 -7.58
N GLU A 130 -16.44 6.99 -6.60
CA GLU A 130 -17.86 7.33 -6.68
C GLU A 130 -18.08 8.85 -6.82
#